data_AF-A0A959LM08-F1
#
_entry.id   AF-A0A959LM08-F1
#
_cell.length_a   1.000
_cell.length_b   1.000
_cell.length_c   1.000
_cell.angle_alpha   90.00
_cell.angle_beta   90.00
_cell.angle_gamma   90.00
#
_symmetry.space_group_name_H-M   'P 1'
#
loop_
_entity.id
_entity.type
_entity.pdbx_description
1 polymer ?
#
loop_
_entity_poly.entity_id
_entity_poly.type
_entity_poly.pdbx_seq_one_letter_code
_entity_poly.pdbx_strand_id
1 'polypeptide(L)'
;MKNILNKTTLLFLAAAITLTACNRQEDEIAGKGGKATIKATPKHHDINIDSCTIHLKYNASDMPSSYDEEVKCVMENGKPVATFTDLKKGKYYLYG
;
A
#
# COMPACT_ATOMS: atom_id res chain seq x y z
N MET A 1 -28.41 49.54 -14.62
CA MET A 1 -27.39 48.67 -14.00
C MET A 1 -26.85 47.73 -15.07
N LYS A 2 -25.70 48.04 -15.67
CA LYS A 2 -25.06 47.17 -16.68
C LYS A 2 -23.95 46.39 -15.98
N ASN A 3 -24.10 45.08 -15.91
CA ASN A 3 -23.11 44.17 -15.34
C ASN A 3 -21.85 44.21 -16.21
N ILE A 4 -20.83 44.91 -15.77
CA ILE A 4 -19.50 44.92 -16.41
C ILE A 4 -18.75 43.69 -15.88
N LEU A 5 -19.18 42.50 -16.29
CA LEU A 5 -18.36 41.31 -16.13
C LEU A 5 -17.29 41.36 -17.23
N ASN A 6 -16.14 41.95 -16.88
CA ASN A 6 -15.05 42.17 -17.81
C ASN A 6 -14.44 40.82 -18.21
N LYS A 7 -14.39 40.52 -19.51
CA LYS A 7 -13.93 39.21 -20.03
C LYS A 7 -12.51 38.87 -19.55
N THR A 8 -11.68 39.88 -19.32
CA THR A 8 -10.34 39.76 -18.76
C THR A 8 -10.35 39.27 -17.31
N THR A 9 -11.28 39.75 -16.48
CA THR A 9 -11.44 39.30 -15.09
C THR A 9 -11.92 37.85 -15.02
N LEU A 10 -12.80 37.44 -15.94
CA LEU A 10 -13.25 36.05 -16.04
C LEU A 10 -12.12 35.11 -16.46
N LEU A 11 -11.24 35.56 -17.36
CA LEU A 11 -10.08 34.78 -17.84
C LEU A 11 -9.03 34.60 -16.73
N PHE A 12 -8.76 35.65 -15.95
CA PHE A 12 -7.85 35.55 -14.80
C PHE A 12 -8.39 34.64 -13.69
N LEU A 13 -9.70 34.67 -13.44
CA LEU A 13 -10.33 33.80 -12.45
C LEU A 13 -10.31 32.32 -12.89
N ALA A 14 -10.52 32.05 -14.17
CA ALA A 14 -10.43 30.70 -14.72
C ALA A 14 -9.00 30.13 -14.65
N ALA A 15 -7.97 30.95 -14.90
CA ALA A 15 -6.57 30.55 -14.80
C ALA A 15 -6.11 30.27 -13.36
N ALA A 16 -6.71 30.94 -12.36
CA ALA A 16 -6.41 30.70 -10.95
C ALA A 16 -6.95 29.33 -10.46
N ILE A 17 -8.08 28.86 -11.00
CA ILE A 17 -8.72 27.59 -10.60
C ILE A 17 -7.92 26.38 -11.12
N THR A 18 -7.20 26.51 -12.24
CA THR A 18 -6.40 25.41 -12.78
C THR A 18 -5.12 25.12 -11.99
N LEU A 19 -4.64 26.06 -11.18
CA LEU A 19 -3.40 25.90 -10.40
C LEU A 19 -3.61 25.16 -9.06
N THR A 20 -4.86 25.02 -8.59
CA THR A 20 -5.17 24.31 -7.34
C THR A 20 -5.53 22.84 -7.55
N ALA A 21 -5.60 22.36 -8.80
CA ALA A 21 -5.95 20.98 -9.15
C ALA A 21 -4.75 20.00 -9.10
N CYS A 22 -3.70 20.31 -8.32
CA CYS A 22 -2.62 19.36 -8.05
C CYS A 22 -3.12 18.28 -7.09
N ASN A 23 -3.61 17.16 -7.61
CA ASN A 23 -3.69 15.93 -6.84
C ASN A 23 -2.27 15.45 -6.56
N ARG A 24 -1.76 15.72 -5.36
CA ARG A 24 -0.52 15.10 -4.90
C ARG A 24 -0.77 13.60 -4.82
N GLN A 25 -0.32 12.88 -5.84
CA GLN A 25 -0.26 11.44 -5.80
C GLN A 25 0.87 11.09 -4.84
N GLU A 26 0.53 10.90 -3.56
CA GLU A 26 1.49 10.42 -2.58
C GLU A 26 1.84 8.99 -2.95
N ASP A 27 3.10 8.77 -3.35
CA ASP A 27 3.62 7.42 -3.48
C ASP A 27 3.49 6.73 -2.12
N GLU A 28 2.74 5.64 -2.08
CA GLU A 28 2.47 4.91 -0.86
C GLU A 28 3.73 4.17 -0.40
N ILE A 29 4.43 4.73 0.58
CA ILE A 29 5.63 4.14 1.16
C ILE A 29 5.22 3.06 2.17
N ALA A 30 5.44 1.80 1.79
CA ALA A 30 5.29 0.65 2.66
C ALA A 30 6.26 0.68 3.84
N GLY A 31 5.85 0.06 4.94
CA GLY A 31 6.64 -0.10 6.16
C GLY A 31 5.77 -0.25 7.40
N LYS A 32 6.36 -0.07 8.58
CA LYS A 32 5.67 -0.07 9.88
C LYS A 32 5.02 1.27 10.24
N GLY A 33 4.12 1.27 11.22
CA GLY A 33 3.46 2.43 11.80
C GLY A 33 2.11 2.77 11.18
N GLY A 34 1.50 1.85 10.43
CA GLY A 34 0.15 2.00 9.92
C GLY A 34 -0.86 1.13 10.66
N LYS A 35 -2.03 0.91 10.05
CA LYS A 35 -3.14 0.11 10.62
C LYS A 35 -3.47 -1.13 9.78
N ALA A 36 -2.73 -1.38 8.71
CA ALA A 36 -2.96 -2.53 7.86
C ALA A 36 -2.35 -3.79 8.48
N THR A 37 -2.94 -4.93 8.14
CA THR A 37 -2.46 -6.26 8.53
C THR A 37 -2.47 -7.16 7.31
N ILE A 38 -1.39 -7.90 7.09
CA ILE A 38 -1.32 -8.94 6.07
C ILE A 38 -1.35 -10.29 6.78
N LYS A 39 -2.27 -11.15 6.37
CA LYS A 39 -2.34 -12.56 6.78
C LYS A 39 -2.08 -13.44 5.58
N ALA A 40 -1.03 -14.25 5.63
CA ALA A 40 -0.65 -15.16 4.56
C ALA A 40 -0.76 -16.62 5.03
N THR A 41 -1.43 -17.46 4.24
CA THR A 41 -1.50 -18.91 4.44
C THR A 41 -0.82 -19.58 3.25
N PRO A 42 0.42 -20.07 3.41
CA PRO A 42 1.11 -20.74 2.32
C PRO A 42 0.53 -22.12 2.08
N LYS A 43 0.50 -22.48 0.80
CA LYS A 43 -0.01 -23.75 0.32
C LYS A 43 0.89 -24.29 -0.79
N HIS A 44 1.12 -25.60 -0.76
CA HIS A 44 1.59 -26.33 -1.92
C HIS A 44 0.40 -27.10 -2.50
N HIS A 45 -0.08 -26.67 -3.67
CA HIS A 45 -1.40 -27.07 -4.19
C HIS A 45 -2.51 -26.80 -3.17
N ASP A 46 -3.28 -27.82 -2.78
CA ASP A 46 -4.38 -27.71 -1.82
C ASP A 46 -3.97 -28.02 -0.37
N ILE A 47 -2.68 -28.31 -0.14
CA ILE A 47 -2.15 -28.69 1.17
C ILE A 47 -1.53 -27.46 1.83
N ASN A 48 -2.00 -27.12 3.03
CA ASN A 48 -1.39 -26.07 3.84
C ASN A 48 -0.01 -26.52 4.33
N ILE A 49 0.98 -25.63 4.26
CA ILE A 49 2.33 -25.88 4.81
C ILE A 49 2.37 -25.29 6.22
N ASP A 50 2.56 -26.13 7.23
CA ASP A 50 2.50 -25.71 8.65
C ASP A 50 3.83 -25.25 9.25
N SER A 51 4.94 -25.60 8.61
CA SER A 51 6.31 -25.35 9.07
C SER A 51 7.00 -24.15 8.39
N CYS A 52 6.22 -23.33 7.68
CA CYS A 52 6.71 -22.20 6.90
C CYS A 52 7.18 -21.01 7.75
N THR A 53 8.15 -20.28 7.19
CA THR A 53 8.46 -18.90 7.54
C THR A 53 8.17 -18.05 6.32
N ILE A 54 7.35 -17.02 6.47
CA ILE A 54 7.10 -16.05 5.40
C ILE A 54 8.00 -14.85 5.63
N HIS A 55 8.69 -14.44 4.57
CA HIS A 55 9.52 -13.25 4.51
C HIS A 55 8.77 -12.13 3.78
N LEU A 56 9.00 -10.89 4.19
CA LEU A 56 8.33 -9.72 3.67
C LEU A 56 9.32 -8.59 3.41
N LYS A 57 9.18 -7.95 2.26
CA LYS A 57 9.98 -6.79 1.85
C LYS A 57 9.08 -5.59 1.57
N TYR A 58 9.43 -4.44 2.12
CA TYR A 58 8.75 -3.18 1.87
C TYR A 58 9.16 -2.59 0.52
N ASN A 59 8.22 -1.93 -0.15
CA ASN A 59 8.46 -1.15 -1.38
C ASN A 59 9.08 -1.97 -2.52
N ALA A 60 8.79 -3.27 -2.56
CA ALA A 60 9.25 -4.19 -3.60
C ALA A 60 8.04 -4.80 -4.33
N SER A 61 8.16 -4.93 -5.65
CA SER A 61 7.22 -5.68 -6.50
C SER A 61 7.86 -6.92 -7.10
N ASP A 62 9.18 -6.92 -7.22
CA ASP A 62 9.99 -8.03 -7.72
C ASP A 62 10.80 -8.66 -6.59
N MET A 63 11.37 -9.83 -6.86
CA MET A 63 12.18 -10.57 -5.90
C MET A 63 13.36 -9.72 -5.40
N PRO A 64 13.43 -9.43 -4.10
CA PRO A 64 14.52 -8.64 -3.53
C PRO A 64 15.73 -9.52 -3.19
N SER A 65 16.90 -8.90 -3.00
CA SER A 65 18.10 -9.60 -2.52
C SER A 65 18.09 -9.87 -1.01
N SER A 66 17.21 -9.20 -0.26
CA SER A 66 17.04 -9.36 1.19
C SER A 66 15.60 -9.02 1.59
N TYR A 67 15.22 -9.33 2.83
CA TYR A 67 13.89 -9.07 3.40
C TYR A 67 13.99 -8.18 4.63
N ASP A 68 12.92 -7.44 4.95
CA ASP A 68 12.88 -6.51 6.09
C ASP A 68 12.27 -7.16 7.33
N GLU A 69 11.39 -8.14 7.16
CA GLU A 69 10.70 -8.84 8.24
C GLU A 69 10.45 -10.30 7.87
N GLU A 70 10.41 -11.17 8.87
CA GLU A 70 10.01 -12.57 8.71
C GLU A 70 9.13 -13.02 9.87
N VAL A 71 8.16 -13.88 9.57
CA VAL A 71 7.23 -14.42 10.56
C VAL A 71 7.08 -15.91 10.31
N LYS A 72 7.33 -16.70 11.36
CA LYS A 72 6.99 -18.12 11.36
C LYS A 72 5.47 -18.29 11.45
N CYS A 73 4.94 -19.18 10.61
CA CYS A 73 3.53 -19.50 10.60
C CYS A 73 3.07 -20.08 11.96
N VAL A 74 1.89 -19.67 12.41
CA VAL A 74 1.21 -20.23 13.58
C VAL A 74 -0.18 -20.72 13.20
N MET A 75 -0.69 -21.73 13.91
CA MET A 75 -2.02 -22.28 13.61
C MET A 75 -3.12 -21.35 14.11
N GLU A 76 -3.89 -20.78 13.19
CA GLU A 76 -5.09 -19.99 13.44
C GLU A 76 -6.29 -20.67 12.74
N ASN A 77 -7.33 -21.05 13.49
CA ASN A 77 -8.54 -21.68 12.94
C ASN A 77 -8.25 -22.91 12.04
N GLY A 78 -7.27 -23.73 12.44
CA GLY A 78 -6.90 -24.94 11.70
C GLY A 78 -6.06 -24.71 10.44
N LYS A 79 -5.55 -23.49 10.22
CA LYS A 79 -4.64 -23.17 9.11
C LYS A 79 -3.36 -22.50 9.62
N PRO A 80 -2.20 -22.76 9.01
CA PRO A 80 -1.00 -22.00 9.29
C PRO A 80 -1.11 -20.60 8.70
N VAL A 81 -0.87 -19.59 9.53
CA VAL A 81 -0.97 -18.18 9.14
C VAL A 81 0.28 -17.46 9.60
N ALA A 82 0.94 -16.75 8.68
CA ALA A 82 1.89 -15.71 9.01
C ALA A 82 1.16 -14.36 9.05
N THR A 83 1.29 -13.64 10.17
CA THR A 83 0.57 -12.38 10.42
C THR A 83 1.57 -11.25 10.59
N PHE A 84 1.53 -10.26 9.67
CA PHE A 84 2.29 -9.02 9.75
C PHE A 84 1.35 -7.87 10.11
N THR A 85 1.60 -7.19 11.24
CA THR A 85 0.77 -6.08 11.74
C THR A 85 1.43 -4.73 11.60
N ASP A 86 0.65 -3.68 11.88
CA ASP A 86 1.07 -2.29 11.98
C ASP A 86 1.67 -1.76 10.68
N LEU A 87 1.15 -2.24 9.56
CA LEU A 87 1.64 -1.91 8.22
C LEU A 87 1.01 -0.62 7.70
N LYS A 88 1.83 0.22 7.05
CA LYS A 88 1.35 1.32 6.21
C LYS A 88 0.69 0.76 4.95
N LYS A 89 -0.11 1.58 4.28
CA LYS A 89 -0.53 1.26 2.92
C LYS A 89 0.68 1.36 2.00
N GLY A 90 0.87 0.41 1.08
CA GLY A 90 1.99 0.40 0.15
C GLY A 90 2.21 -0.98 -0.49
N LYS A 91 3.33 -1.12 -1.19
CA LYS A 91 3.71 -2.37 -1.89
C LYS A 91 4.55 -3.27 -0.99
N TYR A 92 4.20 -4.54 -0.96
CA TYR A 92 4.85 -5.57 -0.16
C TYR A 92 5.12 -6.79 -1.03
N TYR A 93 6.37 -7.26 -1.07
CA TYR A 93 6.73 -8.53 -1.67
C TYR A 93 6.78 -9.59 -0.58
N LEU A 94 6.08 -10.71 -0.78
CA LEU A 94 6.04 -11.84 0.15
C LEU A 94 6.72 -13.06 -0.49
N TYR A 95 7.46 -13.82 0.32
CA TYR A 95 8.12 -15.05 -0.09
C TYR A 95 8.06 -16.09 1.03
N GLY A 96 7.85 -17.36 0.68
CA GLY A 96 7.91 -18.48 1.62
C GLY A 96 7.36 -19.77 1.04
#